data_AF-A0A927MZL1-F1
#
_entry.id   AF-A0A927MZL1-F1
#
_cell.length_a   1.000
_cell.length_b   1.000
_cell.length_c   1.000
_cell.angle_alpha   90.00
_cell.angle_beta   90.00
_cell.angle_gamma   90.00
#
_symmetry.space_group_name_H-M   'P 1'
#
loop_
_entity.id
_entity.type
_entity.pdbx_description
1 polymer ?
#
loop_
_entity_poly.entity_id
_entity_poly.type
_entity_poly.pdbx_seq_one_letter_code
_entity_poly.pdbx_strand_id
1 'polypeptide(L)'
;MVRTGTDDGGVRAYTLVGPDGRPYRSDVPGELGGHRGSRIYGRLDCPSALRARARGGYTRSRVFFADEATAIAAGYRPCGVCLPERYARWKAGLWPRSQRGAASPSAGRSVDP
;
A
#
# COMPACT_ATOMS: atom_id res chain seq x y z
N MET A 1 32.77 -34.47 -3.02
CA MET A 1 32.57 -33.22 -3.78
C MET A 1 31.37 -32.50 -3.18
N VAL A 2 31.48 -31.18 -3.14
CA VAL A 2 31.04 -30.31 -2.04
C VAL A 2 29.52 -30.31 -1.82
N ARG A 3 29.11 -30.44 -0.56
CA ARG A 3 27.74 -30.20 -0.08
C ARG A 3 27.52 -28.69 -0.11
N THR A 4 26.52 -28.22 -0.85
CA THR A 4 25.89 -26.92 -0.60
C THR A 4 24.39 -27.16 -0.47
N GLY A 5 24.01 -27.62 0.72
CA GLY A 5 22.66 -27.42 1.23
C GLY A 5 22.58 -26.01 1.76
N THR A 6 21.80 -25.17 1.11
CA THR A 6 21.20 -23.98 1.72
C THR A 6 19.83 -24.40 2.24
N ASP A 7 19.83 -25.05 3.39
CA ASP A 7 18.68 -25.11 4.29
C ASP A 7 18.67 -23.81 5.12
N ASP A 8 18.33 -22.70 4.48
CA ASP A 8 18.16 -21.41 5.16
C ASP A 8 16.67 -21.15 5.34
N GLY A 9 16.25 -20.83 6.57
CA GLY A 9 14.87 -20.57 6.95
C GLY A 9 14.28 -19.39 6.17
N GLY A 10 13.82 -19.66 4.95
CA GLY A 10 13.43 -18.67 3.95
C GLY A 10 12.42 -17.67 4.49
N VAL A 11 12.90 -16.47 4.82
CA VAL A 11 12.07 -15.33 5.17
C VAL A 11 11.15 -15.07 3.98
N ARG A 12 9.84 -15.26 4.16
CA ARG A 12 8.85 -14.97 3.13
C ARG A 12 8.82 -13.46 2.93
N ALA A 13 9.62 -12.94 2.01
CA ALA A 13 9.61 -11.53 1.66
C ALA A 13 8.26 -11.17 1.00
N TYR A 14 7.50 -10.30 1.66
CA TYR A 14 6.26 -9.73 1.15
C TYR A 14 6.56 -8.50 0.30
N THR A 15 5.84 -8.35 -0.82
CA THR A 15 5.91 -7.13 -1.63
C THR A 15 4.84 -6.15 -1.16
N LEU A 16 5.26 -5.07 -0.49
CA LEU A 16 4.40 -3.98 -0.05
C LEU A 16 4.57 -2.77 -0.97
N VAL A 17 3.62 -1.85 -0.94
CA VAL A 17 3.71 -0.56 -1.64
C VAL A 17 4.04 0.51 -0.62
N GLY A 18 5.12 1.25 -0.88
CA GLY A 18 5.57 2.35 -0.03
C GLY A 18 4.79 3.65 -0.30
N PRO A 19 5.06 4.71 0.49
CA PRO A 19 4.36 6.00 0.37
C PRO A 19 4.54 6.65 -1.01
N ASP A 20 5.63 6.34 -1.70
CA ASP A 20 5.89 6.82 -3.06
C ASP A 20 5.04 6.11 -4.13
N GLY A 21 4.27 5.08 -3.76
CA GLY A 21 3.56 4.21 -4.69
C GLY A 21 4.45 3.17 -5.38
N ARG A 22 5.72 3.04 -4.94
CA ARG A 22 6.67 2.04 -5.43
C ARG A 22 6.61 0.76 -4.60
N PRO A 23 6.71 -0.43 -5.22
CA PRO A 23 6.79 -1.68 -4.48
C PRO A 23 8.15 -1.82 -3.78
N TYR A 24 8.17 -2.34 -2.56
CA TYR A 24 9.37 -2.69 -1.80
C TYR A 24 9.20 -4.06 -1.13
N ARG A 25 10.33 -4.73 -0.84
CA ARG A 25 10.33 -6.00 -0.10
C ARG A 25 10.31 -5.73 1.40
N SER A 26 9.47 -6.47 2.11
CA SER A 26 9.27 -6.38 3.55
C SER A 26 9.24 -7.78 4.13
N ASP A 27 9.89 -7.98 5.27
CA ASP A 27 9.83 -9.24 6.00
C ASP A 27 8.53 -9.39 6.80
N VAL A 28 7.80 -8.27 6.99
CA VAL A 28 6.48 -8.24 7.60
C VAL A 28 5.37 -8.15 6.56
N PRO A 29 4.25 -8.86 6.74
CA PRO A 29 3.07 -8.70 5.90
C PRO A 29 2.44 -7.33 6.13
N GLY A 30 1.84 -6.75 5.10
CA GLY A 30 1.12 -5.48 5.22
C GLY A 30 -0.22 -5.66 5.94
N GLU A 31 -0.61 -4.68 6.77
CA GLU A 31 -1.87 -4.69 7.51
C GLU A 31 -3.07 -4.37 6.62
N LEU A 32 -2.85 -3.64 5.52
CA LEU A 32 -3.90 -3.23 4.59
C LEU A 32 -3.70 -3.84 3.21
N GLY A 33 -4.82 -4.10 2.56
CA GLY A 33 -4.88 -4.62 1.21
C GLY A 33 -5.46 -3.61 0.25
N GLY A 34 -4.99 -3.61 -0.98
CA GLY A 34 -5.54 -2.78 -2.02
C GLY A 34 -5.52 -3.43 -3.38
N HIS A 35 -6.13 -2.73 -4.33
CA HIS A 35 -6.16 -3.11 -5.72
C HIS A 35 -5.45 -2.06 -6.56
N ARG A 36 -4.36 -2.45 -7.22
CA ARG A 36 -3.50 -1.54 -8.00
C ARG A 36 -4.27 -0.86 -9.13
N GLY A 37 -5.14 -1.60 -9.83
CA GLY A 37 -5.86 -1.07 -11.00
C GLY A 37 -6.90 0.00 -10.66
N SER A 38 -7.61 -0.16 -9.54
CA SER A 38 -8.65 0.80 -9.10
C SER A 38 -8.14 1.81 -8.06
N ARG A 39 -6.87 1.68 -7.66
CA ARG A 39 -6.20 2.47 -6.61
C ARG A 39 -7.03 2.59 -5.33
N ILE A 40 -7.60 1.47 -4.90
CA ILE A 40 -8.39 1.40 -3.65
C ILE A 40 -7.56 0.70 -2.60
N TYR A 41 -7.55 1.20 -1.37
CA TYR A 41 -7.08 0.48 -0.19
C TYR A 41 -8.24 0.19 0.76
N GLY A 42 -8.09 -0.85 1.56
CA GLY A 42 -9.04 -1.25 2.57
C GLY A 42 -8.46 -2.34 3.46
N ARG A 43 -9.29 -2.87 4.33
CA ARG A 43 -8.88 -3.95 5.24
C ARG A 43 -8.82 -5.29 4.50
N LEU A 44 -8.00 -6.22 5.00
CA LEU A 44 -7.81 -7.55 4.43
C LEU A 44 -9.08 -8.44 4.54
N ASP A 45 -9.94 -8.14 5.51
CA ASP A 45 -11.24 -8.78 5.80
C ASP A 45 -12.41 -8.17 5.01
N CYS A 46 -12.16 -7.18 4.14
CA CYS A 46 -13.22 -6.49 3.43
C CYS A 46 -14.07 -7.47 2.59
N PRO A 47 -15.43 -7.46 2.70
CA PRO A 47 -16.29 -8.33 1.90
C PRO A 47 -16.06 -8.20 0.40
N SER A 48 -15.71 -6.99 -0.07
CA SER A 48 -15.34 -6.76 -1.48
C SER A 48 -14.04 -7.49 -1.85
N ALA A 49 -13.05 -7.47 -0.95
CA ALA A 49 -11.78 -8.18 -1.14
C ALA A 49 -11.98 -9.71 -1.06
N LEU A 50 -12.80 -10.21 -0.13
CA LEU A 50 -13.14 -11.63 -0.01
C LEU A 50 -13.86 -12.13 -1.26
N ARG A 51 -14.86 -11.38 -1.75
CA ARG A 51 -15.55 -11.69 -3.01
C ARG A 51 -14.59 -11.67 -4.20
N ALA A 52 -13.67 -10.71 -4.28
CA ALA A 52 -12.68 -10.64 -5.36
C ALA A 52 -11.70 -11.83 -5.33
N ARG A 53 -11.30 -12.30 -4.13
CA ARG A 53 -10.48 -13.51 -3.96
C ARG A 53 -11.27 -14.77 -4.33
N ALA A 54 -12.51 -14.88 -3.88
CA ALA A 54 -13.37 -16.04 -4.15
C ALA A 54 -13.70 -16.21 -5.65
N ARG A 55 -13.80 -15.11 -6.40
CA ARG A 55 -14.02 -15.13 -7.85
C ARG A 55 -12.77 -15.52 -8.68
N GLY A 56 -11.63 -15.83 -8.07
CA GLY A 56 -10.41 -16.28 -8.76
C GLY A 56 -9.71 -15.23 -9.65
N GLY A 57 -10.27 -14.03 -9.80
CA GLY A 57 -9.87 -13.08 -10.84
C GLY A 57 -8.73 -12.12 -10.52
N TYR A 58 -8.22 -12.04 -9.28
CA TYR A 58 -7.40 -10.88 -8.86
C TYR A 58 -6.14 -11.18 -8.04
N THR A 59 -5.45 -12.28 -8.33
CA THR A 59 -4.15 -12.57 -7.67
C THR A 59 -3.03 -11.63 -8.14
N ARG A 60 -3.07 -11.13 -9.38
CA ARG A 60 -1.94 -10.38 -9.97
C ARG A 60 -1.86 -8.90 -9.59
N SER A 61 -2.99 -8.27 -9.23
CA SER A 61 -3.05 -6.81 -8.99
C SER A 61 -3.31 -6.45 -7.53
N ARG A 62 -3.24 -7.44 -6.62
CA ARG A 62 -3.36 -7.22 -5.18
C ARG A 62 -2.07 -6.60 -4.66
N VAL A 63 -2.20 -5.46 -4.02
CA VAL A 63 -1.09 -4.76 -3.35
C VAL A 63 -1.36 -4.75 -1.85
N PHE A 64 -0.29 -4.66 -1.08
CA PHE A 64 -0.35 -4.59 0.37
C PHE A 64 0.36 -3.32 0.84
N PHE A 65 -0.11 -2.73 1.93
CA PHE A 65 0.49 -1.55 2.55
C PHE A 65 0.81 -1.88 4.00
N ALA A 66 1.89 -1.29 4.51
CA ALA A 66 2.21 -1.39 5.93
C ALA A 66 1.08 -0.79 6.77
N ASP A 67 0.64 0.42 6.42
CA ASP A 67 -0.38 1.16 7.15
C ASP A 67 -1.25 2.04 6.22
N GLU A 68 -2.25 2.69 6.81
CA GLU A 68 -3.17 3.59 6.10
C GLU A 68 -2.47 4.85 5.58
N ALA A 69 -1.52 5.40 6.33
CA ALA A 69 -0.79 6.61 5.94
C ALA A 69 0.02 6.39 4.66
N THR A 70 0.64 5.21 4.53
CA THR A 70 1.37 4.73 3.37
C THR A 70 0.45 4.60 2.17
N ALA A 71 -0.74 4.02 2.34
CA ALA A 71 -1.74 3.95 1.28
C ALA A 71 -2.23 5.33 0.81
N ILE A 72 -2.40 6.27 1.74
CA ILE A 72 -2.78 7.66 1.47
C ILE A 72 -1.68 8.42 0.73
N ALA A 73 -0.44 8.33 1.20
CA ALA A 73 0.72 8.93 0.55
C ALA A 73 0.90 8.33 -0.85
N ALA A 74 0.68 7.02 -0.98
CA ALA A 74 0.62 6.31 -2.24
C ALA A 74 -0.65 6.63 -3.06
N GLY A 75 -1.47 7.58 -2.65
CA GLY A 75 -2.65 8.10 -3.35
C GLY A 75 -3.67 7.03 -3.72
N TYR A 76 -3.83 6.04 -2.85
CA TYR A 76 -4.96 5.12 -2.89
C TYR A 76 -6.14 5.75 -2.15
N ARG A 77 -7.35 5.53 -2.66
CA ARG A 77 -8.59 5.97 -2.01
C ARG A 77 -9.11 4.91 -1.04
N PRO A 78 -9.76 5.30 0.06
CA PRO A 78 -10.42 4.36 0.97
C PRO A 78 -11.54 3.59 0.28
N CYS A 79 -11.75 2.33 0.69
CA CYS A 79 -12.84 1.50 0.21
C CYS A 79 -14.16 1.93 0.86
N GLY A 80 -15.15 2.31 0.06
CA GLY A 80 -16.48 2.68 0.56
C GLY A 80 -17.30 1.54 1.18
N VAL A 81 -16.82 0.29 1.13
CA VAL A 81 -17.51 -0.86 1.75
C VAL A 81 -17.03 -1.08 3.18
N CYS A 82 -15.71 -1.16 3.39
CA CYS A 82 -15.15 -1.45 4.72
C CYS A 82 -14.69 -0.20 5.48
N LEU A 83 -14.58 0.95 4.82
CA LEU A 83 -14.14 2.23 5.39
C LEU A 83 -15.08 3.38 4.94
N PRO A 84 -16.38 3.33 5.27
CA PRO A 84 -17.36 4.30 4.80
C PRO A 84 -17.09 5.73 5.29
N GLU A 85 -16.63 5.92 6.53
CA GLU A 85 -16.34 7.24 7.10
C GLU A 85 -15.17 7.90 6.37
N ARG A 86 -14.10 7.15 6.14
CA ARG A 86 -12.93 7.62 5.39
C ARG A 86 -13.29 7.89 3.93
N TYR A 87 -14.12 7.04 3.32
CA TYR A 87 -14.63 7.26 1.98
C TYR A 87 -15.52 8.50 1.86
N ALA A 88 -16.36 8.78 2.84
CA ALA A 88 -17.15 10.00 2.90
C ALA A 88 -16.25 11.24 2.99
N ARG A 89 -15.24 11.23 3.86
CA ARG A 89 -14.23 12.30 3.95
C ARG A 89 -13.47 12.48 2.63
N TRP A 90 -13.13 11.38 1.97
CA TRP A 90 -12.49 11.41 0.66
C TRP A 90 -13.37 12.06 -0.42
N LYS A 91 -14.66 11.68 -0.49
CA LYS A 91 -15.62 12.29 -1.41
C LYS A 91 -15.90 13.77 -1.09
N ALA A 92 -15.87 14.16 0.18
CA ALA A 92 -16.09 15.54 0.61
C ALA A 92 -14.87 16.45 0.37
N GLY A 93 -13.76 15.94 -0.18
CA GLY A 93 -12.53 16.71 -0.36
C GLY A 93 -11.73 16.94 0.93
N LEU A 94 -12.17 16.37 2.05
CA LEU A 94 -11.55 16.47 3.38
C LEU A 94 -10.45 15.42 3.58
N TRP A 95 -9.89 14.89 2.49
CA TRP A 95 -8.85 13.87 2.52
C TRP A 95 -7.47 14.51 2.59
N PRO A 96 -6.55 13.97 3.42
CA PRO A 96 -5.14 14.35 3.34
C PRO A 96 -4.65 14.14 1.90
N ARG A 97 -4.24 15.23 1.25
CA ARG A 97 -3.76 15.19 -0.12
C ARG A 97 -2.48 14.35 -0.14
N SER A 98 -2.41 13.37 -1.04
CA SER A 98 -1.17 12.62 -1.27
C SER A 98 -0.04 13.59 -1.58
N GLN A 99 1.10 13.43 -0.93
CA GLN A 99 2.26 14.32 -1.12
C GLN A 99 2.87 14.28 -2.54
N ARG A 100 2.36 13.42 -3.44
CA ARG A 100 2.80 13.32 -4.84
C ARG A 100 2.46 14.52 -5.76
N GLY A 101 2.13 15.66 -5.18
CA GLY A 101 2.05 16.96 -5.86
C GLY A 101 2.77 18.09 -5.10
N ALA A 102 3.33 17.82 -3.93
CA ALA A 102 4.29 18.72 -3.30
C ALA A 102 5.67 18.28 -3.78
N ALA A 103 6.28 19.09 -4.65
CA ALA A 103 7.69 18.98 -4.96
C ALA A 103 8.49 18.72 -3.69
N SER A 104 9.46 17.80 -3.75
CA SER A 104 10.45 17.62 -2.69
C SER A 104 10.96 18.98 -2.19
N PRO A 105 10.86 19.34 -0.90
CA PRO A 105 11.75 20.33 -0.35
C PRO A 105 13.06 19.62 0.00
N SER A 106 13.73 19.07 -1.01
CA SER A 106 15.11 18.58 -0.87
C SER A 106 16.01 19.32 -1.86
N ALA A 107 15.97 20.65 -1.74
CA ALA A 107 17.11 21.52 -1.95
C ALA A 107 17.08 22.50 -0.78
N GLY A 108 17.83 22.17 0.27
CA GLY A 108 18.03 23.06 1.41
C GLY A 108 18.62 24.37 0.89
N ARG A 109 17.95 25.49 1.20
CA ARG A 109 18.64 26.78 1.18
C ARG A 109 19.55 26.80 2.40
N SER A 110 20.85 26.63 2.20
CA SER A 110 21.82 27.26 3.09
C SER A 110 21.72 28.75 2.81
N VAL A 111 21.13 29.49 3.75
CA VAL A 111 21.29 30.94 3.84
C VAL A 111 22.35 31.14 4.92
N ASP A 112 23.60 31.34 4.48
CA ASP A 112 24.70 31.74 5.36
C ASP A 112 24.96 33.26 5.17
N PRO A 113 25.25 34.00 6.26
CA PRO A 113 25.22 35.47 6.33
C PRO A 113 26.35 36.19 5.58
#